data_AF-A0A7K0PJJ5-F1
#
_entry.id   AF-A0A7K0PJJ5-F1
#
_cell.length_a   1.000
_cell.length_b   1.000
_cell.length_c   1.000
_cell.angle_alpha   90.00
_cell.angle_beta   90.00
_cell.angle_gamma   90.00
#
_symmetry.space_group_name_H-M   'P 1'
#
loop_
_entity.id
_entity.type
_entity.pdbx_description
1 polymer ?
#
loop_
_entity_poly.entity_id
_entity_poly.type
_entity_poly.pdbx_seq_one_letter_code
_entity_poly.pdbx_strand_id
1 'polypeptide(L)'
;MKIKQLYKPGFFNKYGADLFISLIIICAFVLAVLYFIFDMQLKNIKRNWSSERCKPLIMPFAGIINASQDESKTEYASQNFSYCTSQFFTYVFEKVISSMYYIVDVIVNIFKSLLETINQIRILFNNLREQFLKMVIDTLHSIMNFIIPFIRILVSMRDLMNKIEGIFLSVIYMCTSAYMALKSLIGSLLTLSIIIICVMLILMIIMWVLVAVFWTALPLVPFHPPLLAAAITFTLTFIAIIVPFCIVAAFAGMVFQVNTTVPKVNNNKAREAIAKAS
;
A
#
# COMPACT_ATOMS: atom_id res chain seq x y z
N MET A 1 -143.38 17.23 -52.84
CA MET A 1 -142.42 16.51 -53.71
C MET A 1 -141.38 15.84 -52.81
N LYS A 2 -141.20 14.51 -52.91
CA LYS A 2 -140.39 13.69 -52.01
C LYS A 2 -138.90 13.95 -52.18
N ILE A 3 -138.21 14.40 -51.13
CA ILE A 3 -136.73 14.43 -51.04
C ILE A 3 -136.32 13.33 -50.05
N LYS A 4 -136.20 12.09 -50.52
CA LYS A 4 -135.72 10.94 -49.72
C LYS A 4 -134.85 9.97 -50.52
N GLN A 5 -133.88 10.45 -51.32
CA GLN A 5 -132.99 9.53 -52.07
C GLN A 5 -131.53 9.99 -52.23
N LEU A 6 -130.92 10.69 -51.26
CA LEU A 6 -129.50 11.09 -51.38
C LEU A 6 -128.68 10.91 -50.07
N TYR A 7 -128.75 9.75 -49.42
CA TYR A 7 -127.78 9.39 -48.38
C TYR A 7 -127.20 7.99 -48.63
N LYS A 8 -125.95 7.94 -49.12
CA LYS A 8 -125.15 6.72 -49.17
C LYS A 8 -124.64 6.45 -47.75
N PRO A 9 -124.87 5.26 -47.15
CA PRO A 9 -124.31 4.95 -45.83
C PRO A 9 -122.78 4.98 -45.90
N GLY A 10 -122.13 5.66 -44.95
CA GLY A 10 -120.68 5.78 -44.87
C GLY A 10 -119.98 4.42 -44.69
N PHE A 11 -118.72 4.33 -45.14
CA PHE A 11 -117.88 3.13 -45.16
C PHE A 11 -117.91 2.30 -43.85
N PHE A 12 -117.91 2.97 -42.70
CA PHE A 12 -118.00 2.33 -41.38
C PHE A 12 -119.32 1.61 -41.09
N ASN A 13 -120.42 2.01 -41.71
CA ASN A 13 -121.73 1.40 -41.49
C ASN A 13 -121.93 0.11 -42.32
N LYS A 14 -121.05 -0.15 -43.29
CA LYS A 14 -121.08 -1.34 -44.15
C LYS A 14 -119.99 -2.37 -43.80
N TYR A 15 -118.81 -1.93 -43.35
CA TYR A 15 -117.65 -2.80 -43.07
C TYR A 15 -117.08 -2.65 -41.64
N GLY A 16 -117.78 -1.95 -40.73
CA GLY A 16 -117.29 -1.69 -39.37
C GLY A 16 -117.07 -2.96 -38.54
N ALA A 17 -117.97 -3.93 -38.62
CA ALA A 17 -117.85 -5.19 -37.90
C ALA A 17 -116.64 -6.02 -38.37
N ASP A 18 -116.42 -6.10 -39.70
CA ASP A 18 -115.31 -6.83 -40.29
C ASP A 18 -113.95 -6.21 -39.92
N LEU A 19 -113.87 -4.87 -39.86
CA LEU A 19 -112.68 -4.16 -39.38
C LEU A 19 -112.38 -4.47 -37.91
N PHE A 20 -113.38 -4.45 -37.03
CA PHE A 20 -113.20 -4.79 -35.62
C PHE A 20 -112.75 -6.23 -35.40
N ILE A 21 -113.34 -7.18 -36.13
CA ILE A 21 -112.94 -8.60 -36.04
C ILE A 21 -111.50 -8.80 -36.53
N SER A 22 -111.12 -8.17 -37.66
CA SER A 22 -109.75 -8.26 -38.17
C SER A 22 -108.71 -7.65 -37.21
N LEU A 23 -109.03 -6.55 -36.55
CA LEU A 23 -108.18 -5.91 -35.54
C LEU A 23 -107.97 -6.83 -34.32
N ILE A 24 -109.03 -7.50 -33.86
CA ILE A 24 -108.95 -8.45 -32.73
C ILE A 24 -108.06 -9.64 -33.09
N ILE A 25 -108.19 -10.18 -34.30
CA ILE A 25 -107.37 -11.32 -34.76
C ILE A 25 -105.89 -10.91 -34.87
N ILE A 26 -105.59 -9.71 -35.41
CA ILE A 26 -104.23 -9.18 -35.48
C ILE A 26 -103.65 -8.98 -34.08
N CYS A 27 -104.41 -8.38 -33.15
CA CYS A 27 -103.98 -8.21 -31.76
C CYS A 27 -103.71 -9.55 -31.07
N ALA A 28 -104.58 -10.55 -31.26
CA ALA A 28 -104.40 -11.89 -30.69
C ALA A 28 -103.13 -12.57 -31.23
N PHE A 29 -102.86 -12.43 -32.53
CA PHE A 29 -101.65 -12.96 -33.15
C PHE A 29 -100.37 -12.27 -32.62
N VAL A 30 -100.39 -10.94 -32.50
CA VAL A 30 -99.27 -10.17 -31.94
C VAL A 30 -98.99 -10.58 -30.49
N LEU A 31 -100.03 -10.75 -29.66
CA LEU A 31 -99.88 -11.20 -28.27
C LEU A 31 -99.29 -12.61 -28.18
N ALA A 32 -99.71 -13.53 -29.05
CA ALA A 32 -99.16 -14.88 -29.10
C ALA A 32 -97.67 -14.90 -29.45
N VAL A 33 -97.25 -14.11 -30.47
CA VAL A 33 -95.83 -14.01 -30.86
C VAL A 33 -94.99 -13.41 -29.73
N LEU A 34 -95.47 -12.33 -29.10
CA LEU A 34 -94.77 -11.71 -27.97
C LEU A 34 -94.58 -12.69 -26.81
N TYR A 35 -95.62 -13.47 -26.48
CA TYR A 35 -95.54 -14.48 -25.42
C TYR A 35 -94.41 -15.50 -25.67
N PHE A 36 -94.32 -16.05 -26.88
CA PHE A 36 -93.26 -17.02 -27.21
C PHE A 36 -91.86 -16.41 -27.18
N ILE A 37 -91.71 -15.14 -27.62
CA ILE A 37 -90.43 -14.42 -27.54
C ILE A 37 -90.01 -14.22 -26.08
N PHE A 38 -90.94 -13.80 -25.21
CA PHE A 38 -90.66 -13.59 -23.79
C PHE A 38 -90.27 -14.89 -23.09
N ASP A 39 -90.98 -15.99 -23.33
CA ASP A 39 -90.67 -17.29 -22.73
C ASP A 39 -89.26 -17.79 -23.14
N MET A 40 -88.89 -17.62 -24.42
CA MET A 40 -87.56 -17.99 -24.91
C MET A 40 -86.45 -17.16 -24.24
N GLN A 41 -86.65 -15.85 -24.09
CA GLN A 41 -85.69 -14.95 -23.44
C GLN A 41 -85.54 -15.26 -21.95
N LEU A 42 -86.66 -15.50 -21.24
CA LEU A 42 -86.65 -15.85 -19.82
C LEU A 42 -85.94 -17.18 -19.56
N LYS A 43 -86.15 -18.19 -20.42
CA LYS A 43 -85.41 -19.47 -20.33
C LYS A 43 -83.91 -19.28 -20.51
N ASN A 44 -83.49 -18.40 -21.42
CA ASN A 44 -82.07 -18.11 -21.62
C ASN A 44 -81.46 -17.38 -20.42
N ILE A 45 -82.17 -16.41 -19.84
CA ILE A 45 -81.75 -15.68 -18.62
C ILE A 45 -81.63 -16.64 -17.44
N LYS A 46 -82.59 -17.54 -17.26
CA LYS A 46 -82.59 -18.53 -16.18
C LYS A 46 -81.43 -19.52 -16.31
N ARG A 47 -81.07 -19.93 -17.53
CA ARG A 47 -79.92 -20.80 -17.78
C ARG A 47 -78.59 -20.13 -17.38
N ASN A 48 -78.45 -18.84 -17.63
CA ASN A 48 -77.24 -18.06 -17.35
C ASN A 48 -77.36 -17.19 -16.09
N TRP A 49 -78.14 -17.64 -15.10
CA TRP A 49 -78.55 -16.84 -13.95
C TRP A 49 -77.38 -16.19 -13.20
N SER A 50 -76.26 -16.89 -13.04
CA SER A 50 -75.08 -16.39 -12.31
C SER A 50 -74.51 -15.09 -12.87
N SER A 51 -74.54 -14.93 -14.20
CA SER A 51 -74.04 -13.75 -14.92
C SER A 51 -75.14 -12.70 -15.13
N GLU A 52 -76.39 -13.13 -15.29
CA GLU A 52 -77.52 -12.26 -15.64
C GLU A 52 -78.19 -11.61 -14.42
N ARG A 53 -78.11 -12.22 -13.23
CA ARG A 53 -78.81 -11.75 -12.00
C ARG A 53 -78.42 -10.36 -11.53
N CYS A 54 -77.20 -9.91 -11.84
CA CYS A 54 -76.71 -8.59 -11.44
C CYS A 54 -76.91 -7.53 -12.52
N LYS A 55 -77.57 -7.85 -13.64
CA LYS A 55 -77.93 -6.84 -14.64
C LYS A 55 -79.09 -5.97 -14.13
N PRO A 56 -78.99 -4.64 -14.28
CA PRO A 56 -79.96 -3.69 -13.69
C PRO A 56 -81.40 -3.88 -14.22
N LEU A 57 -81.56 -4.39 -15.45
CA LEU A 57 -82.87 -4.65 -16.05
C LEU A 57 -83.54 -5.94 -15.51
N ILE A 58 -82.75 -6.88 -14.99
CA ILE A 58 -83.20 -8.24 -14.58
C ILE A 58 -83.35 -8.33 -13.07
N MET A 59 -82.50 -7.61 -12.33
CA MET A 59 -82.45 -7.55 -10.87
C MET A 59 -83.81 -7.30 -10.18
N PRO A 60 -84.66 -6.32 -10.56
CA PRO A 60 -85.95 -6.12 -9.90
C PRO A 60 -86.94 -7.27 -10.14
N PHE A 61 -86.72 -8.08 -11.16
CA PHE A 61 -87.57 -9.23 -11.52
C PHE A 61 -86.97 -10.57 -11.08
N ALA A 62 -85.85 -10.57 -10.34
CA ALA A 62 -85.18 -11.79 -9.91
C ALA A 62 -86.08 -12.75 -9.13
N GLY A 63 -86.96 -12.19 -8.29
CA GLY A 63 -87.99 -12.91 -7.55
C GLY A 63 -89.01 -13.65 -8.40
N ILE A 64 -89.27 -13.18 -9.62
CA ILE A 64 -90.24 -13.80 -10.53
C ILE A 64 -89.58 -14.85 -11.41
N ILE A 65 -88.29 -14.68 -11.72
CA ILE A 65 -87.56 -15.51 -12.68
C ILE A 65 -87.03 -16.80 -12.03
N ASN A 66 -86.42 -16.68 -10.83
CA ASN A 66 -85.64 -17.77 -10.24
C ASN A 66 -85.78 -17.95 -8.71
N ALA A 67 -86.83 -17.40 -8.09
CA ALA A 67 -87.11 -17.70 -6.68
C ALA A 67 -87.39 -19.20 -6.47
N SER A 68 -86.89 -19.75 -5.36
CA SER A 68 -87.21 -21.11 -4.90
C SER A 68 -88.67 -21.19 -4.46
N GLN A 69 -89.24 -22.40 -4.42
CA GLN A 69 -90.64 -22.60 -4.01
C GLN A 69 -90.89 -22.26 -2.53
N ASP A 70 -89.82 -22.22 -1.72
CA ASP A 70 -89.88 -22.02 -0.28
C ASP A 70 -89.67 -20.57 0.16
N GLU A 71 -89.31 -19.66 -0.76
CA GLU A 71 -89.03 -18.25 -0.45
C GLU A 71 -90.05 -17.30 -1.06
N SER A 72 -90.32 -16.19 -0.37
CA SER A 72 -91.16 -15.13 -0.95
C SER A 72 -90.39 -14.44 -2.09
N LYS A 73 -91.08 -14.19 -3.21
CA LYS A 73 -90.48 -13.60 -4.42
C LYS A 73 -89.78 -12.25 -4.13
N THR A 74 -90.34 -11.47 -3.22
CA THR A 74 -89.77 -10.18 -2.79
C THR A 74 -88.50 -10.35 -1.96
N GLU A 75 -88.45 -11.38 -1.12
CA GLU A 75 -87.28 -11.69 -0.30
C GLU A 75 -86.09 -12.13 -1.16
N TYR A 76 -86.32 -13.04 -2.12
CA TYR A 76 -85.28 -13.46 -3.07
C TYR A 76 -84.75 -12.31 -3.93
N ALA A 77 -85.62 -11.37 -4.32
CA ALA A 77 -85.20 -10.17 -5.06
C ALA A 77 -84.32 -9.25 -4.19
N SER A 78 -84.67 -9.05 -2.93
CA SER A 78 -83.90 -8.26 -1.95
C SER A 78 -82.53 -8.89 -1.64
N GLN A 79 -82.49 -10.21 -1.48
CA GLN A 79 -81.24 -10.95 -1.22
C GLN A 79 -80.30 -10.90 -2.43
N ASN A 80 -80.82 -11.06 -3.66
CA ASN A 80 -79.99 -10.88 -4.87
C ASN A 80 -79.50 -9.44 -5.04
N PHE A 81 -80.34 -8.45 -4.73
CA PHE A 81 -79.93 -7.05 -4.77
C PHE A 81 -78.75 -6.80 -3.80
N SER A 82 -78.87 -7.29 -2.57
CA SER A 82 -77.82 -7.14 -1.54
C SER A 82 -76.54 -7.88 -1.93
N TYR A 83 -76.67 -9.09 -2.49
CA TYR A 83 -75.54 -9.87 -2.99
C TYR A 83 -74.80 -9.15 -4.13
N CYS A 84 -75.52 -8.71 -5.16
CA CYS A 84 -74.91 -8.04 -6.31
C CYS A 84 -74.29 -6.70 -5.93
N THR A 85 -74.90 -5.97 -4.99
CA THR A 85 -74.36 -4.73 -4.45
C THR A 85 -73.05 -4.98 -3.68
N SER A 86 -73.02 -6.01 -2.83
CA SER A 86 -71.80 -6.41 -2.11
C SER A 86 -70.67 -6.80 -3.07
N GLN A 87 -70.96 -7.62 -4.08
CA GLN A 87 -69.98 -8.03 -5.10
C GLN A 87 -69.45 -6.85 -5.92
N PHE A 88 -70.31 -5.89 -6.26
CA PHE A 88 -69.89 -4.67 -6.92
C PHE A 88 -68.90 -3.89 -6.07
N PHE A 89 -69.18 -3.72 -4.77
CA PHE A 89 -68.25 -3.07 -3.86
C PHE A 89 -66.93 -3.84 -3.74
N THR A 90 -66.94 -5.16 -3.58
CA THR A 90 -65.71 -5.97 -3.54
C THR A 90 -64.88 -5.78 -4.81
N TYR A 91 -65.49 -5.83 -5.99
CA TYR A 91 -64.81 -5.61 -7.27
C TYR A 91 -64.17 -4.22 -7.37
N VAL A 92 -64.89 -3.18 -6.93
CA VAL A 92 -64.38 -1.80 -6.91
C VAL A 92 -63.22 -1.67 -5.92
N PHE A 93 -63.35 -2.21 -4.71
CA PHE A 93 -62.31 -2.17 -3.69
C PHE A 93 -61.06 -2.94 -4.12
N GLU A 94 -61.19 -4.15 -4.70
CA GLU A 94 -60.06 -4.91 -5.23
C GLU A 94 -59.32 -4.13 -6.32
N LYS A 95 -60.05 -3.46 -7.21
CA LYS A 95 -59.43 -2.67 -8.28
C LYS A 95 -58.70 -1.42 -7.76
N VAL A 96 -59.27 -0.77 -6.74
CA VAL A 96 -58.64 0.39 -6.07
C VAL A 96 -57.41 -0.06 -5.28
N ILE A 97 -57.51 -1.13 -4.50
CA ILE A 97 -56.40 -1.69 -3.71
C ILE A 97 -55.27 -2.19 -4.61
N SER A 98 -55.59 -2.86 -5.72
CA SER A 98 -54.59 -3.27 -6.73
C SER A 98 -53.83 -2.06 -7.28
N SER A 99 -54.53 -0.96 -7.56
CA SER A 99 -53.90 0.29 -7.99
C SER A 99 -52.99 0.88 -6.92
N MET A 100 -53.35 0.77 -5.63
CA MET A 100 -52.47 1.18 -4.52
C MET A 100 -51.22 0.30 -4.42
N TYR A 101 -51.34 -1.01 -4.57
CA TYR A 101 -50.18 -1.91 -4.58
C TYR A 101 -49.19 -1.57 -5.70
N TYR A 102 -49.68 -1.23 -6.88
CA TYR A 102 -48.81 -0.78 -7.98
C TYR A 102 -48.03 0.49 -7.63
N ILE A 103 -48.69 1.47 -6.99
CA ILE A 103 -48.01 2.70 -6.54
C ILE A 103 -46.93 2.38 -5.50
N VAL A 104 -47.23 1.49 -4.54
CA VAL A 104 -46.25 1.07 -3.53
C VAL A 104 -45.06 0.35 -4.18
N ASP A 105 -45.30 -0.51 -5.16
CA ASP A 105 -44.22 -1.21 -5.88
C ASP A 105 -43.31 -0.23 -6.64
N VAL A 106 -43.89 0.77 -7.31
CA VAL A 106 -43.13 1.85 -7.95
C VAL A 106 -42.26 2.59 -6.93
N ILE A 107 -42.81 2.92 -5.76
CA ILE A 107 -42.06 3.59 -4.68
C ILE A 107 -40.91 2.70 -4.20
N VAL A 108 -41.17 1.41 -3.93
CA VAL A 108 -40.15 0.46 -3.47
C VAL A 108 -39.03 0.31 -4.50
N ASN A 109 -39.37 0.23 -5.79
CA ASN A 109 -38.39 0.13 -6.88
C ASN A 109 -37.52 1.39 -6.99
N ILE A 110 -38.10 2.58 -6.78
CA ILE A 110 -37.33 3.84 -6.72
C ILE A 110 -36.34 3.81 -5.54
N PHE A 111 -36.79 3.42 -4.34
CA PHE A 111 -35.91 3.31 -3.17
C PHE A 111 -34.81 2.26 -3.38
N LYS A 112 -35.12 1.13 -3.99
CA LYS A 112 -34.16 0.08 -4.33
C LYS A 112 -33.08 0.60 -5.29
N SER A 113 -33.49 1.29 -6.36
CA SER A 113 -32.57 1.91 -7.30
C SER A 113 -31.69 2.99 -6.65
N LEU A 114 -32.26 3.77 -5.72
CA LEU A 114 -31.51 4.76 -4.94
C LEU A 114 -30.43 4.09 -4.06
N LEU A 115 -30.78 3.03 -3.33
CA LEU A 115 -29.85 2.28 -2.50
C LEU A 115 -28.73 1.63 -3.32
N GLU A 116 -29.08 1.08 -4.48
CA GLU A 116 -28.12 0.50 -5.41
C GLU A 116 -27.14 1.57 -5.93
N THR A 117 -27.64 2.74 -6.31
CA THR A 117 -26.82 3.88 -6.73
C THR A 117 -25.88 4.34 -5.60
N ILE A 118 -26.36 4.42 -4.36
CA ILE A 118 -25.52 4.76 -3.20
C ILE A 118 -24.40 3.72 -3.01
N ASN A 119 -24.72 2.43 -3.20
CA ASN A 119 -23.72 1.38 -3.11
C ASN A 119 -22.69 1.46 -4.24
N GLN A 120 -23.12 1.78 -5.47
CA GLN A 120 -22.21 2.04 -6.59
C GLN A 120 -21.29 3.22 -6.32
N ILE A 121 -21.81 4.32 -5.74
CA ILE A 121 -21.00 5.46 -5.30
C ILE A 121 -19.95 5.02 -4.27
N ARG A 122 -20.34 4.20 -3.28
CA ARG A 122 -19.39 3.66 -2.28
C ARG A 122 -18.29 2.82 -2.94
N ILE A 123 -18.62 1.98 -3.91
CA ILE A 123 -17.65 1.17 -4.68
C ILE A 123 -16.70 2.09 -5.46
N LEU A 124 -17.23 3.13 -6.12
CA LEU A 124 -16.44 4.13 -6.83
C LEU A 124 -15.44 4.82 -5.91
N PHE A 125 -15.88 5.27 -4.72
CA PHE A 125 -15.00 5.86 -3.72
C PHE A 125 -13.94 4.88 -3.20
N ASN A 126 -14.29 3.61 -3.01
CA ASN A 126 -13.32 2.60 -2.59
C ASN A 126 -12.26 2.36 -3.69
N ASN A 127 -12.69 2.25 -4.95
CA ASN A 127 -11.79 2.10 -6.09
C ASN A 127 -10.86 3.32 -6.26
N LEU A 128 -11.39 4.54 -6.10
CA LEU A 128 -10.59 5.77 -6.12
C LEU A 128 -9.56 5.78 -4.98
N ARG A 129 -9.95 5.39 -3.78
CA ARG A 129 -9.05 5.28 -2.62
C ARG A 129 -7.95 4.26 -2.88
N GLU A 130 -8.28 3.08 -3.39
CA GLU A 130 -7.30 2.04 -3.70
C GLU A 130 -6.32 2.46 -4.80
N GLN A 131 -6.82 3.12 -5.87
CA GLN A 131 -5.96 3.66 -6.91
C GLN A 131 -5.04 4.77 -6.38
N PHE A 132 -5.54 5.64 -5.51
CA PHE A 132 -4.72 6.67 -4.87
C PHE A 132 -3.65 6.07 -3.97
N LEU A 133 -3.99 5.09 -3.13
CA LEU A 133 -3.02 4.38 -2.29
C LEU A 133 -1.96 3.68 -3.14
N LYS A 134 -2.37 3.04 -4.24
CA LYS A 134 -1.43 2.41 -5.18
C LYS A 134 -0.47 3.43 -5.78
N MET A 135 -0.97 4.59 -6.25
CA MET A 135 -0.12 5.68 -6.76
C MET A 135 0.90 6.16 -5.71
N VAL A 136 0.47 6.34 -4.46
CA VAL A 136 1.35 6.77 -3.37
C VAL A 136 2.42 5.72 -3.08
N ILE A 137 2.03 4.44 -2.96
CA ILE A 137 2.95 3.34 -2.70
C ILE A 137 3.95 3.18 -3.86
N ASP A 138 3.48 3.21 -5.11
CA ASP A 138 4.33 3.09 -6.30
C ASP A 138 5.34 4.26 -6.37
N THR A 139 4.92 5.48 -6.03
CA THR A 139 5.80 6.65 -5.96
C THR A 139 6.85 6.51 -4.85
N LEU A 140 6.44 6.10 -3.65
CA LEU A 140 7.37 5.85 -2.54
C LEU A 140 8.36 4.73 -2.86
N HIS A 141 7.91 3.67 -3.53
CA HIS A 141 8.77 2.59 -4.02
C HIS A 141 9.79 3.09 -5.04
N SER A 142 9.38 3.96 -5.97
CA SER A 142 10.30 4.58 -6.93
C SER A 142 11.37 5.41 -6.22
N ILE A 143 10.98 6.22 -5.24
CA ILE A 143 11.90 7.00 -4.41
C ILE A 143 12.86 6.07 -3.65
N MET A 144 12.36 5.00 -3.04
CA MET A 144 13.19 4.04 -2.31
C MET A 144 14.21 3.34 -3.23
N ASN A 145 13.79 2.94 -4.43
CA ASN A 145 14.68 2.36 -5.44
C ASN A 145 15.78 3.33 -5.89
N PHE A 146 15.55 4.65 -5.81
CA PHE A 146 16.56 5.67 -6.08
C PHE A 146 17.45 5.96 -4.86
N ILE A 147 16.90 5.99 -3.64
CA ILE A 147 17.64 6.30 -2.41
C ILE A 147 18.63 5.18 -2.05
N ILE A 148 18.26 3.90 -2.21
CA ILE A 148 19.13 2.77 -1.88
C ILE A 148 20.51 2.85 -2.59
N PRO A 149 20.61 2.98 -3.92
CA PRO A 149 21.90 3.10 -4.59
C PRO A 149 22.62 4.40 -4.20
N PHE A 150 21.90 5.50 -3.95
CA PHE A 150 22.50 6.75 -3.48
C PHE A 150 23.18 6.60 -2.10
N ILE A 151 22.50 5.97 -1.14
CA ILE A 151 23.10 5.65 0.17
C ILE A 151 24.31 4.73 0.00
N ARG A 152 24.24 3.74 -0.90
CA ARG A 152 25.39 2.85 -1.18
C ARG A 152 26.62 3.64 -1.67
N ILE A 153 26.43 4.65 -2.53
CA ILE A 153 27.51 5.54 -2.96
C ILE A 153 28.09 6.29 -1.77
N LEU A 154 27.25 6.88 -0.90
CA LEU A 154 27.72 7.61 0.29
C LEU A 154 28.47 6.71 1.28
N VAL A 155 28.01 5.48 1.50
CA VAL A 155 28.70 4.48 2.33
C VAL A 155 30.04 4.12 1.71
N SER A 156 30.07 3.83 0.40
CA SER A 156 31.32 3.53 -0.30
C SER A 156 32.32 4.70 -0.23
N MET A 157 31.84 5.96 -0.29
CA MET A 157 32.69 7.14 -0.15
C MET A 157 33.28 7.22 1.26
N ARG A 158 32.49 6.93 2.30
CA ARG A 158 32.99 6.84 3.68
C ARG A 158 34.04 5.73 3.82
N ASP A 159 33.80 4.56 3.23
CA ASP A 159 34.75 3.45 3.25
C ASP A 159 36.06 3.79 2.54
N LEU A 160 36.00 4.54 1.43
CA LEU A 160 37.19 5.05 0.76
C LEU A 160 37.97 6.01 1.66
N MET A 161 37.30 6.95 2.35
CA MET A 161 37.96 7.87 3.28
C MET A 161 38.64 7.12 4.44
N ASN A 162 37.96 6.12 5.01
CA ASN A 162 38.55 5.29 6.07
C ASN A 162 39.77 4.49 5.57
N LYS A 163 39.72 3.98 4.33
CA LYS A 163 40.89 3.31 3.72
C LYS A 163 42.04 4.27 3.48
N ILE A 164 41.74 5.50 3.04
CA ILE A 164 42.73 6.55 2.84
C ILE A 164 43.42 6.90 4.16
N GLU A 165 42.65 7.04 5.26
CA GLU A 165 43.21 7.25 6.60
C GLU A 165 44.16 6.12 7.01
N GLY A 166 43.74 4.86 6.80
CA GLY A 166 44.58 3.69 7.07
C GLY A 166 45.89 3.69 6.26
N ILE A 167 45.85 4.08 5.00
CA ILE A 167 47.05 4.19 4.15
C ILE A 167 47.96 5.31 4.65
N PHE A 168 47.43 6.51 4.92
CA PHE A 168 48.22 7.63 5.42
C PHE A 168 48.88 7.32 6.76
N LEU A 169 48.15 6.69 7.68
CA LEU A 169 48.70 6.26 8.97
C LEU A 169 49.83 5.24 8.78
N SER A 170 49.64 4.27 7.88
CA SER A 170 50.67 3.27 7.55
C SER A 170 51.92 3.92 6.96
N VAL A 171 51.77 4.90 6.09
CA VAL A 171 52.90 5.66 5.50
C VAL A 171 53.64 6.46 6.58
N ILE A 172 52.91 7.16 7.45
CA ILE A 172 53.51 7.92 8.56
C ILE A 172 54.30 6.98 9.48
N TYR A 173 53.74 5.82 9.85
CA TYR A 173 54.46 4.84 10.66
C TYR A 173 55.64 4.22 9.93
N MET A 174 55.55 3.97 8.62
CA MET A 174 56.68 3.49 7.82
C MET A 174 57.83 4.50 7.79
N CYS A 175 57.53 5.79 7.54
CA CYS A 175 58.53 6.87 7.59
C CYS A 175 59.14 7.01 8.99
N THR A 176 58.32 6.94 10.04
CA THR A 176 58.80 6.99 11.43
C THR A 176 59.70 5.81 11.75
N SER A 177 59.35 4.61 11.27
CA SER A 177 60.13 3.39 11.47
C SER A 177 61.47 3.47 10.74
N ALA A 178 61.47 3.95 9.50
CA ALA A 178 62.69 4.21 8.73
C ALA A 178 63.58 5.27 9.41
N TYR A 179 63.00 6.34 9.94
CA TYR A 179 63.72 7.37 10.69
C TYR A 179 64.35 6.81 11.97
N MET A 180 63.61 6.01 12.75
CA MET A 180 64.15 5.36 13.95
C MET A 180 65.26 4.36 13.60
N ALA A 181 65.12 3.61 12.51
CA ALA A 181 66.16 2.69 12.04
C ALA A 181 67.44 3.45 11.64
N LEU A 182 67.32 4.55 10.90
CA LEU A 182 68.46 5.40 10.54
C LEU A 182 69.13 5.99 11.78
N LYS A 183 68.35 6.51 12.73
CA LYS A 183 68.87 7.02 14.00
C LYS A 183 69.61 5.94 14.79
N SER A 184 69.09 4.72 14.83
CA SER A 184 69.71 3.58 15.50
C SER A 184 71.02 3.16 14.84
N LEU A 185 71.05 3.10 13.50
CA LEU A 185 72.27 2.78 12.74
C LEU A 185 73.39 3.81 13.02
N ILE A 186 73.06 5.10 12.95
CA ILE A 186 74.03 6.17 13.25
C ILE A 186 74.49 6.09 14.71
N GLY A 187 73.57 5.86 15.66
CA GLY A 187 73.91 5.66 17.07
C GLY A 187 74.84 4.46 17.31
N SER A 188 74.63 3.35 16.60
CA SER A 188 75.48 2.17 16.65
C SER A 188 76.88 2.42 16.08
N LEU A 189 76.96 3.07 14.91
CA LEU A 189 78.24 3.47 14.30
C LEU A 189 79.04 4.41 15.22
N LEU A 190 78.36 5.36 15.87
CA LEU A 190 79.00 6.25 16.83
C LEU A 190 79.52 5.50 18.06
N THR A 191 78.71 4.60 18.63
CA THR A 191 79.13 3.79 19.78
C THR A 191 80.37 2.95 19.44
N LEU A 192 80.40 2.34 18.25
CA LEU A 192 81.56 1.60 17.76
C LEU A 192 82.78 2.52 17.61
N SER A 193 82.61 3.71 17.03
CA SER A 193 83.72 4.68 16.87
C SER A 193 84.33 5.10 18.22
N ILE A 194 83.49 5.32 19.24
CA ILE A 194 83.95 5.68 20.60
C ILE A 194 84.73 4.54 21.23
N ILE A 195 84.24 3.29 21.10
CA ILE A 195 84.94 2.10 21.62
C ILE A 195 86.33 1.97 20.99
N ILE A 196 86.47 2.13 19.66
CA ILE A 196 87.77 2.05 18.97
C ILE A 196 88.73 3.13 19.48
N ILE A 197 88.27 4.38 19.63
CA ILE A 197 89.10 5.47 20.15
C ILE A 197 89.61 5.14 21.56
N CYS A 198 88.72 4.65 22.45
CA CYS A 198 89.11 4.28 23.81
C CYS A 198 90.15 3.15 23.84
N VAL A 199 89.98 2.11 23.01
CA VAL A 199 90.95 0.99 22.95
C VAL A 199 92.31 1.46 22.44
N MET A 200 92.35 2.28 21.39
CA MET A 200 93.62 2.79 20.86
C MET A 200 94.34 3.72 21.85
N LEU A 201 93.61 4.55 22.61
CA LEU A 201 94.19 5.39 23.66
C LEU A 201 94.85 4.55 24.76
N ILE A 202 94.21 3.45 25.17
CA ILE A 202 94.77 2.54 26.17
C ILE A 202 96.08 1.92 25.65
N LEU A 203 96.11 1.45 24.40
CA LEU A 203 97.32 0.90 23.78
C LEU A 203 98.45 1.93 23.70
N MET A 204 98.13 3.19 23.38
CA MET A 204 99.12 4.27 23.35
C MET A 204 99.76 4.47 24.73
N ILE A 205 98.96 4.51 25.79
CA ILE A 205 99.47 4.68 27.17
C ILE A 205 100.38 3.50 27.54
N ILE A 206 99.95 2.27 27.27
CA ILE A 206 100.76 1.06 27.53
C ILE A 206 102.11 1.14 26.82
N MET A 207 102.10 1.57 25.57
CA MET A 207 103.31 1.65 24.74
C MET A 207 104.31 2.68 25.28
N TRP A 208 103.87 3.86 25.69
CA TRP A 208 104.75 4.86 26.32
C TRP A 208 105.26 4.44 27.70
N VAL A 209 104.47 3.69 28.47
CA VAL A 209 104.92 3.10 29.73
C VAL A 209 106.05 2.09 29.47
N LEU A 210 105.94 1.24 28.43
CA LEU A 210 107.01 0.31 28.05
C LEU A 210 108.30 1.05 27.65
N VAL A 211 108.20 2.14 26.89
CA VAL A 211 109.37 2.99 26.54
C VAL A 211 110.03 3.55 27.80
N ALA A 212 109.24 4.06 28.76
CA ALA A 212 109.75 4.64 30.01
C ALA A 212 110.44 3.59 30.92
N VAL A 213 109.88 2.38 31.02
CA VAL A 213 110.48 1.29 31.79
C VAL A 213 111.77 0.80 31.14
N PHE A 214 111.79 0.66 29.81
CA PHE A 214 112.99 0.18 29.10
C PHE A 214 114.17 1.17 29.18
N TRP A 215 113.87 2.48 29.16
CA TRP A 215 114.88 3.54 29.29
C TRP A 215 115.54 3.59 30.68
N THR A 216 114.82 3.18 31.74
CA THR A 216 115.32 3.24 33.13
C THR A 216 115.96 1.93 33.60
N ALA A 217 115.58 0.77 33.06
CA ALA A 217 116.00 -0.54 33.57
C ALA A 217 117.31 -1.10 32.95
N LEU A 218 117.63 -0.82 31.67
CA LEU A 218 118.81 -1.39 30.99
C LEU A 218 119.49 -0.36 30.05
N PRO A 219 120.41 0.50 30.52
CA PRO A 219 120.97 1.61 29.73
C PRO A 219 121.89 1.21 28.56
N LEU A 220 122.20 -0.08 28.36
CA LEU A 220 123.33 -0.55 27.53
C LEU A 220 122.93 -1.48 26.36
N VAL A 221 121.67 -1.47 25.93
CA VAL A 221 121.19 -2.31 24.81
C VAL A 221 121.02 -1.48 23.51
N PRO A 222 121.51 -1.92 22.33
CA PRO A 222 121.42 -1.19 21.06
C PRO A 222 120.00 -0.98 20.51
N PHE A 223 118.96 -1.48 21.22
CA PHE A 223 117.56 -1.39 20.84
C PHE A 223 116.84 -0.09 21.27
N HIS A 224 117.52 0.86 21.94
CA HIS A 224 116.90 2.12 22.39
C HIS A 224 116.40 3.02 21.24
N PRO A 225 117.19 3.30 20.18
CA PRO A 225 116.73 4.18 19.11
C PRO A 225 115.55 3.64 18.28
N PRO A 226 115.49 2.33 17.91
CA PRO A 226 114.35 1.78 17.18
C PRO A 226 113.03 1.82 17.96
N LEU A 227 113.04 1.59 19.28
CA LEU A 227 111.82 1.56 20.10
C LEU A 227 111.20 2.96 20.24
N LEU A 228 112.04 3.99 20.42
CA LEU A 228 111.60 5.38 20.47
C LEU A 228 111.03 5.84 19.12
N ALA A 229 111.68 5.46 18.01
CA ALA A 229 111.20 5.76 16.66
C ALA A 229 109.83 5.09 16.37
N ALA A 230 109.64 3.84 16.82
CA ALA A 230 108.35 3.15 16.71
C ALA A 230 107.24 3.85 17.54
N ALA A 231 107.56 4.39 18.72
CA ALA A 231 106.61 5.11 19.56
C ALA A 231 106.17 6.43 18.95
N ILE A 232 107.13 7.20 18.42
CA ILE A 232 106.86 8.50 17.78
C ILE A 232 106.06 8.30 16.49
N THR A 233 106.40 7.29 15.67
CA THR A 233 105.63 7.00 14.45
C THR A 233 104.22 6.54 14.76
N PHE A 234 104.04 5.70 15.80
CA PHE A 234 102.71 5.26 16.23
C PHE A 234 101.83 6.42 16.74
N THR A 235 102.37 7.34 17.57
CA THR A 235 101.59 8.51 18.03
C THR A 235 101.20 9.45 16.90
N LEU A 236 102.08 9.66 15.92
CA LEU A 236 101.79 10.50 14.76
C LEU A 236 100.66 9.90 13.91
N THR A 237 100.71 8.58 13.64
CA THR A 237 99.62 7.91 12.93
C THR A 237 98.31 7.89 13.71
N PHE A 238 98.37 7.78 15.04
CA PHE A 238 97.20 7.84 15.92
C PHE A 238 96.52 9.21 15.90
N ILE A 239 97.29 10.30 16.01
CA ILE A 239 96.75 11.66 15.94
C ILE A 239 96.13 11.93 14.55
N ALA A 240 96.72 11.39 13.48
CA ALA A 240 96.15 11.51 12.14
C ALA A 240 94.79 10.80 12.00
N ILE A 241 94.58 9.68 12.68
CA ILE A 241 93.32 8.91 12.63
C ILE A 241 92.27 9.49 13.59
N ILE A 242 92.62 9.99 14.77
CA ILE A 242 91.62 10.45 15.75
C ILE A 242 90.86 11.70 15.29
N VAL A 243 91.53 12.62 14.59
CA VAL A 243 90.95 13.89 14.13
C VAL A 243 89.72 13.69 13.23
N PRO A 244 89.77 12.91 12.14
CA PRO A 244 88.58 12.70 11.30
C PRO A 244 87.45 11.98 12.05
N PHE A 245 87.76 11.03 12.94
CA PHE A 245 86.74 10.31 13.71
C PHE A 245 86.05 11.20 14.76
N CYS A 246 86.78 12.07 15.45
CA CYS A 246 86.20 13.05 16.38
C CYS A 246 85.32 14.07 15.66
N ILE A 247 85.70 14.51 14.46
CA ILE A 247 84.88 15.42 13.63
C ILE A 247 83.57 14.74 13.24
N VAL A 248 83.62 13.49 12.77
CA VAL A 248 82.42 12.70 12.42
C VAL A 248 81.52 12.50 13.65
N ALA A 249 82.10 12.22 14.81
CA ALA A 249 81.33 12.04 16.04
C ALA A 249 80.65 13.33 16.53
N ALA A 250 81.35 14.47 16.49
CA ALA A 250 80.81 15.77 16.85
C ALA A 250 79.70 16.22 15.88
N PHE A 251 79.92 16.03 14.58
CA PHE A 251 78.92 16.36 13.55
C PHE A 251 77.66 15.52 13.70
N ALA A 252 77.79 14.20 13.88
CA ALA A 252 76.63 13.33 14.07
C ALA A 252 75.90 13.59 15.40
N GLY A 253 76.62 13.95 16.47
CA GLY A 253 76.04 14.35 17.75
C GLY A 253 75.19 15.62 17.65
N MET A 254 75.67 16.63 16.91
CA MET A 254 74.94 17.88 16.67
C MET A 254 73.72 17.68 15.76
N VAL A 255 73.83 16.87 14.71
CA VAL A 255 72.76 16.69 13.72
C VAL A 255 71.60 15.83 14.25
N PHE A 256 71.90 14.77 15.02
CA PHE A 256 70.87 13.78 15.36
C PHE A 256 70.34 13.86 16.80
N GLN A 257 70.86 14.76 17.65
CA GLN A 257 70.52 14.87 19.08
C GLN A 257 70.37 13.47 19.72
N VAL A 258 71.30 12.57 19.42
CA VAL A 258 71.27 11.21 19.92
C VAL A 258 71.76 11.26 21.36
N ASN A 259 70.85 11.10 22.31
CA ASN A 259 71.24 10.71 23.67
C ASN A 259 71.95 9.36 23.56
N THR A 260 73.24 9.36 23.85
CA THR A 260 74.12 8.18 23.88
C THR A 260 73.82 7.24 25.05
N THR A 261 72.69 7.42 25.75
CA THR A 261 72.24 6.50 26.77
C THR A 261 71.53 5.33 26.11
N VAL A 262 72.21 4.18 26.12
CA VAL A 262 71.59 2.87 25.86
C VAL A 262 70.27 2.81 26.63
N PRO A 263 69.11 2.68 25.98
CA PRO A 263 67.84 2.58 26.70
C PRO A 263 67.87 1.27 27.49
N LYS A 264 68.00 1.36 28.82
CA LYS A 264 67.68 0.24 29.70
C LYS A 264 66.21 -0.08 29.47
N VAL A 265 65.94 -1.20 28.79
CA VAL A 265 64.59 -1.73 28.61
C VAL A 265 64.02 -2.00 30.01
N ASN A 266 63.21 -1.07 30.50
CA ASN A 266 62.47 -1.26 31.74
C ASN A 266 61.17 -1.97 31.41
N ASN A 267 61.16 -3.30 31.59
CA ASN A 267 60.05 -4.22 31.30
C ASN A 267 58.71 -3.84 31.96
N ASN A 268 58.70 -2.89 32.89
CA ASN A 268 57.50 -2.46 33.60
C ASN A 268 56.53 -1.67 32.71
N LYS A 269 57.02 -0.83 31.78
CA LYS A 269 56.14 -0.06 30.87
C LYS A 269 55.45 -0.93 29.81
N ALA A 270 56.09 -2.02 29.39
CA ALA A 270 55.48 -2.98 28.47
C ALA A 270 54.34 -3.78 29.13
N ARG A 271 54.46 -4.10 30.43
CA ARG A 271 53.40 -4.78 31.19
C ARG A 271 52.17 -3.90 31.42
N GLU A 272 52.34 -2.60 31.66
CA GLU A 272 51.22 -1.66 31.84
C GLU A 272 50.43 -1.40 30.56
N ALA A 273 51.08 -1.39 29.38
CA ALA A 273 50.41 -1.22 28.10
C ALA A 273 49.53 -2.43 27.73
N ILE A 274 49.95 -3.65 28.10
CA ILE A 274 49.17 -4.88 27.87
C ILE A 274 47.99 -4.96 28.86
N ALA A 275 48.17 -4.52 30.11
CA ALA A 275 47.11 -4.53 31.12
C ALA A 275 45.99 -3.49 30.88
N LYS A 276 46.24 -2.45 30.08
CA LYS A 276 45.20 -1.48 29.65
C LYS A 276 44.44 -1.89 28.40
N ALA A 277 44.90 -2.93 27.71
CA ALA A 277 44.28 -3.46 26.49
C ALA A 277 43.43 -4.72 26.75
N SER A 278 43.41 -5.25 27.98
CA SER A 278 42.48 -6.27 28.49
C SER A 278 41.37 -5.64 29.32
#